data_AF-A0A1G4BMH4-F1
#
_entry.id   AF-A0A1G4BMH4-F1
#
_cell.length_a   1.000
_cell.length_b   1.000
_cell.length_c   1.000
_cell.angle_alpha   90.00
_cell.angle_beta   90.00
_cell.angle_gamma   90.00
#
_symmetry.space_group_name_H-M   'P 1'
#
loop_
_entity.id
_entity.type
_entity.pdbx_description
1 polymer ?
#
loop_
_entity_poly.entity_id
_entity_poly.type
_entity_poly.pdbx_seq_one_letter_code
_entity_poly.pdbx_strand_id
1 'polypeptide(L)'
;MLILQDVAMDIRTIDKEENRRRMRNGELYWAFTPDLIADRKRCKAACDKLNNAGDVSRRTLIGMWKDINRDTIPLPRLRVRHHEDDALLEDYPWIDTPIKMDYGYNVKLGENVYVNSNSTWIDTCLITVGDRTLIGPNCSFYSGTHPLEPRLRNGTRGPESGKPITIGEDCWLGGNVIVLPGITIGKGVTVGAGSVVTKDVPPFVCVAGNPARVIKAVEQSQPTTPRASDEVSNRIVSSSTL
;
A
#
# COMPACT_ATOMS: atom_id res chain seq x y z
N MET A 1 -4.38 28.90 -31.81
CA MET A 1 -5.35 29.37 -30.81
C MET A 1 -6.67 28.67 -31.11
N LEU A 2 -6.88 27.49 -30.52
CA LEU A 2 -8.10 26.69 -30.69
C LEU A 2 -9.07 27.08 -29.56
N ILE A 3 -10.25 27.52 -29.98
CA ILE A 3 -11.36 27.94 -29.12
C ILE A 3 -11.82 26.71 -28.34
N LEU A 4 -11.52 26.66 -27.03
CA LEU A 4 -12.14 25.70 -26.11
C LEU A 4 -13.61 26.08 -25.99
N GLN A 5 -14.46 25.45 -26.80
CA GLN A 5 -15.90 25.54 -26.60
C GLN A 5 -16.27 24.87 -25.28
N ASP A 6 -16.99 25.61 -24.45
CA ASP A 6 -17.63 25.20 -23.19
C ASP A 6 -18.73 24.15 -23.41
N VAL A 7 -18.38 22.99 -23.99
CA VAL A 7 -19.26 21.81 -23.93
C VAL A 7 -18.83 21.05 -22.68
N ALA A 8 -19.54 21.28 -21.58
CA ALA A 8 -19.44 20.40 -20.41
C ALA A 8 -19.68 18.96 -20.87
N MET A 9 -18.62 18.14 -20.88
CA MET A 9 -18.72 16.76 -21.33
C MET A 9 -19.64 16.00 -20.37
N ASP A 10 -20.68 15.34 -20.92
CA ASP A 10 -21.58 14.53 -20.10
C ASP A 10 -20.83 13.26 -19.65
N ILE A 11 -20.51 13.19 -18.36
CA ILE A 11 -19.83 12.03 -17.76
C ILE A 11 -20.58 10.71 -17.97
N ARG A 12 -21.87 10.74 -18.31
CA ARG A 12 -22.69 9.56 -18.59
C ARG A 12 -22.45 8.97 -19.98
N THR A 13 -21.86 9.74 -20.91
CA THR A 13 -21.58 9.29 -22.28
C THR A 13 -20.13 8.85 -22.47
N ILE A 14 -19.32 8.89 -21.41
CA ILE A 14 -17.91 8.46 -21.45
C ILE A 14 -17.84 6.95 -21.62
N ASP A 15 -17.02 6.49 -22.56
CA ASP A 15 -16.71 5.07 -22.72
C ASP A 15 -15.98 4.54 -21.49
N LYS A 16 -16.57 3.53 -20.85
CA LYS A 16 -16.11 3.03 -19.54
C LYS A 16 -14.76 2.33 -19.63
N GLU A 17 -14.54 1.52 -20.68
CA GLU A 17 -13.32 0.72 -20.78
C GLU A 17 -12.12 1.61 -21.12
N GLU A 18 -12.30 2.55 -22.04
CA GLU A 18 -11.28 3.55 -22.37
C GLU A 18 -10.97 4.45 -21.17
N ASN A 19 -11.98 4.90 -20.42
CA ASN A 19 -11.78 5.71 -19.22
C ASN A 19 -10.98 4.94 -18.14
N ARG A 20 -11.25 3.63 -17.97
CA ARG A 20 -10.47 2.76 -17.08
C ARG A 20 -9.06 2.52 -17.57
N ARG A 21 -8.86 2.34 -18.89
CA ARG A 21 -7.53 2.24 -19.49
C ARG A 21 -6.72 3.49 -19.19
N ARG A 22 -7.29 4.68 -19.39
CA ARG A 22 -6.67 5.97 -19.08
C ARG A 22 -6.28 6.08 -17.61
N MET A 23 -7.21 5.77 -16.69
CA MET A 23 -6.96 5.75 -15.25
C MET A 23 -5.76 4.85 -14.88
N ARG A 24 -5.75 3.61 -15.39
CA ARG A 24 -4.67 2.64 -15.13
C ARG A 24 -3.31 3.14 -15.63
N ASN A 25 -3.31 3.83 -16.77
CA ASN A 25 -2.10 4.37 -17.39
C ASN A 25 -1.66 5.73 -16.80
N GLY A 26 -2.43 6.31 -15.88
CA GLY A 26 -2.14 7.64 -15.34
C GLY A 26 -2.46 8.79 -16.31
N GLU A 27 -3.19 8.51 -17.39
CA GLU A 27 -3.67 9.51 -18.34
C GLU A 27 -4.87 10.28 -17.75
N LEU A 28 -5.24 11.41 -18.36
CA LEU A 28 -6.45 12.15 -17.96
C LEU A 28 -7.71 11.31 -18.17
N TYR A 29 -8.45 11.09 -17.09
CA TYR A 29 -9.67 10.29 -17.04
C TYR A 29 -10.73 10.98 -16.16
N TRP A 30 -11.99 10.60 -16.26
CA TRP A 30 -13.08 11.18 -15.45
C TRP A 30 -13.43 10.26 -14.29
N ALA A 31 -13.07 10.68 -13.06
CA ALA A 31 -13.22 9.86 -11.86
C ALA A 31 -14.66 9.73 -11.34
N PHE A 32 -15.57 10.61 -11.74
CA PHE A 32 -16.95 10.64 -11.26
C PHE A 32 -17.95 9.96 -12.20
N THR A 33 -17.50 9.08 -13.10
CA THR A 33 -18.40 8.23 -13.87
C THR A 33 -19.14 7.22 -12.96
N PRO A 34 -20.36 6.79 -13.31
CA PRO A 34 -21.14 5.88 -12.47
C PRO A 34 -20.43 4.58 -12.07
N ASP A 35 -19.59 4.02 -12.95
CA ASP A 35 -18.88 2.77 -12.71
C ASP A 35 -17.70 2.94 -11.73
N LEU A 36 -16.95 4.05 -11.80
CA LEU A 36 -15.87 4.34 -10.85
C LEU A 36 -16.42 4.76 -9.49
N ILE A 37 -17.56 5.47 -9.46
CA ILE A 37 -18.31 5.71 -8.21
C ILE A 37 -18.75 4.38 -7.58
N ALA A 38 -19.28 3.44 -8.37
CA ALA A 38 -19.67 2.13 -7.88
C ALA A 38 -18.47 1.35 -7.30
N ASP A 39 -17.31 1.42 -7.95
CA ASP A 39 -16.09 0.81 -7.41
C ASP A 39 -15.64 1.43 -6.09
N ARG A 40 -15.66 2.76 -5.97
CA ARG A 40 -15.33 3.43 -4.70
C ARG A 40 -16.29 3.09 -3.59
N LYS A 41 -17.59 3.00 -3.89
CA LYS A 41 -18.62 2.55 -2.93
C LYS A 41 -18.37 1.13 -2.46
N ARG A 42 -18.02 0.21 -3.37
CA ARG A 42 -17.66 -1.18 -3.01
C ARG A 42 -16.43 -1.19 -2.11
N CYS A 43 -15.35 -0.51 -2.49
CA CYS A 43 -14.13 -0.46 -1.69
C CYS A 43 -14.41 0.09 -0.30
N LYS A 44 -15.14 1.21 -0.23
CA LYS A 44 -15.56 1.80 1.05
C LYS A 44 -16.32 0.79 1.92
N ALA A 45 -17.29 0.06 1.36
CA ALA A 45 -18.05 -0.94 2.12
C ALA A 45 -17.14 -2.07 2.64
N ALA A 46 -16.16 -2.52 1.85
CA ALA A 46 -15.19 -3.53 2.27
C ALA A 46 -14.24 -3.01 3.36
N CYS A 47 -13.73 -1.78 3.22
CA CYS A 47 -12.95 -1.12 4.27
C CYS A 47 -13.78 -0.94 5.56
N ASP A 48 -15.04 -0.51 5.46
CA ASP A 48 -15.93 -0.34 6.61
C ASP A 48 -16.15 -1.69 7.32
N LYS A 49 -16.31 -2.80 6.58
CA LYS A 49 -16.41 -4.15 7.15
C LYS A 49 -15.16 -4.53 7.94
N LEU A 50 -13.96 -4.32 7.38
CA LEU A 50 -12.69 -4.58 8.08
C LEU A 50 -12.53 -3.67 9.31
N ASN A 51 -12.80 -2.37 9.15
CA ASN A 51 -12.64 -1.37 10.22
C ASN A 51 -13.56 -1.61 11.42
N ASN A 52 -14.69 -2.28 11.21
CA ASN A 52 -15.68 -2.58 12.26
C ASN A 52 -15.70 -4.08 12.63
N ALA A 53 -14.68 -4.86 12.26
CA ALA A 53 -14.68 -6.31 12.45
C ALA A 53 -14.69 -6.73 13.94
N GLY A 54 -14.16 -5.90 14.84
CA GLY A 54 -13.99 -6.23 16.25
C GLY A 54 -12.92 -7.30 16.45
N ASP A 55 -13.11 -8.15 17.45
CA ASP A 55 -12.21 -9.27 17.74
C ASP A 55 -12.62 -10.50 16.91
N VAL A 56 -11.89 -10.76 15.83
CA VAL A 56 -12.10 -11.88 14.91
C VAL A 56 -10.78 -12.55 14.57
N SER A 57 -10.85 -13.79 14.09
CA SER A 57 -9.65 -14.56 13.75
C SER A 57 -8.77 -13.87 12.68
N ARG A 58 -7.46 -14.15 12.71
CA ARG A 58 -6.50 -13.68 11.70
C ARG A 58 -6.95 -14.03 10.28
N ARG A 59 -7.44 -15.25 10.08
CA ARG A 59 -8.02 -15.71 8.80
C ARG A 59 -9.18 -14.85 8.34
N THR A 60 -10.08 -14.47 9.24
CA THR A 60 -11.21 -13.59 8.94
C THR A 60 -10.72 -12.21 8.50
N LEU A 61 -9.75 -11.62 9.21
CA LEU A 61 -9.14 -10.34 8.85
C LEU A 61 -8.49 -10.39 7.46
N ILE A 62 -7.74 -11.46 7.16
CA ILE A 62 -7.14 -11.65 5.84
C ILE A 62 -8.21 -11.81 4.77
N GLY A 63 -9.28 -12.55 5.04
CA GLY A 63 -10.42 -12.65 4.12
C GLY A 63 -11.03 -11.28 3.79
N MET A 64 -11.23 -10.44 4.81
CA MET A 64 -11.72 -9.06 4.62
C MET A 64 -10.72 -8.18 3.85
N TRP A 65 -9.42 -8.35 4.08
CA TRP A 65 -8.38 -7.68 3.28
C TRP A 65 -8.41 -8.12 1.81
N LYS A 66 -8.59 -9.42 1.56
CA LYS A 66 -8.75 -9.98 0.21
C LYS A 66 -10.02 -9.47 -0.50
N ASP A 67 -11.11 -9.25 0.25
CA ASP A 67 -12.32 -8.60 -0.26
C ASP A 67 -12.02 -7.16 -0.76
N ILE A 68 -11.16 -6.42 -0.07
CA ILE A 68 -10.76 -5.04 -0.44
C ILE A 68 -9.92 -5.05 -1.72
N ASN A 69 -8.87 -5.88 -1.78
CA ASN A 69 -7.91 -5.87 -2.89
C ASN A 69 -8.30 -6.79 -4.06
N ARG A 70 -9.44 -7.48 -3.96
CA ARG A 70 -9.97 -8.47 -4.92
C ARG A 70 -9.02 -9.62 -5.22
N ASP A 71 -8.24 -10.04 -4.23
CA ASP A 71 -7.38 -11.21 -4.36
C ASP A 71 -8.23 -12.50 -4.25
N THR A 72 -8.30 -13.22 -5.37
CA THR A 72 -9.08 -14.46 -5.52
C THR A 72 -8.28 -15.71 -5.19
N ILE A 73 -7.00 -15.61 -4.83
CA ILE A 73 -6.18 -16.76 -4.47
C ILE A 73 -6.73 -17.36 -3.17
N PRO A 74 -7.10 -18.66 -3.14
CA PRO A 74 -7.63 -19.28 -1.92
C PRO A 74 -6.60 -19.26 -0.79
N LEU A 75 -7.06 -19.05 0.45
CA LEU A 75 -6.21 -19.22 1.62
C LEU A 75 -5.81 -20.69 1.79
N PRO A 76 -4.66 -20.97 2.45
CA PRO A 76 -4.26 -22.32 2.79
C PRO A 76 -5.36 -23.07 3.56
N ARG A 77 -5.35 -24.40 3.44
CA ARG A 77 -6.31 -25.28 4.10
C ARG A 77 -6.33 -25.00 5.61
N LEU A 78 -7.54 -24.73 6.13
CA LEU A 78 -7.80 -24.43 7.54
C LEU A 78 -7.20 -25.49 8.48
N ARG A 79 -6.57 -25.02 9.56
CA ARG A 79 -6.19 -25.85 10.72
C ARG A 79 -7.19 -25.66 11.85
N VAL A 80 -7.48 -26.74 12.58
CA VAL A 80 -8.48 -26.73 13.66
C VAL A 80 -7.98 -25.93 14.87
N ARG A 81 -6.68 -25.98 15.16
CA ARG A 81 -6.08 -25.24 16.27
C ARG A 81 -5.69 -23.84 15.80
N HIS A 82 -6.17 -22.81 16.52
CA HIS A 82 -5.97 -21.41 16.17
C HIS A 82 -4.49 -21.05 15.93
N HIS A 83 -3.59 -21.38 16.86
CA HIS A 83 -2.17 -21.06 16.71
C HIS A 83 -1.50 -21.72 15.48
N GLU A 84 -1.97 -22.89 15.06
CA GLU A 84 -1.48 -23.56 13.86
C GLU A 84 -2.01 -22.91 12.59
N ASP A 85 -3.24 -22.38 12.65
CA ASP A 85 -3.82 -21.65 11.54
C ASP A 85 -3.16 -20.28 11.38
N ASP A 86 -2.88 -19.60 12.50
CA ASP A 86 -2.16 -18.33 12.51
C ASP A 86 -0.74 -18.48 11.95
N ALA A 87 -0.04 -19.58 12.28
CA ALA A 87 1.27 -19.88 11.72
C ALA A 87 1.25 -20.08 10.18
N LEU A 88 0.16 -20.61 9.60
CA LEU A 88 0.02 -20.69 8.13
C LEU A 88 -0.20 -19.34 7.46
N LEU A 89 -0.48 -18.29 8.26
CA LEU A 89 -0.90 -16.98 7.81
C LEU A 89 0.12 -15.89 8.21
N GLU A 90 1.30 -16.30 8.70
CA GLU A 90 2.32 -15.39 9.23
C GLU A 90 2.86 -14.41 8.17
N ASP A 91 3.02 -14.88 6.93
CA ASP A 91 3.51 -14.06 5.82
C ASP A 91 2.43 -13.18 5.18
N TYR A 92 1.17 -13.30 5.58
CA TYR A 92 0.14 -12.40 5.06
C TYR A 92 0.28 -11.00 5.66
N PRO A 93 -0.12 -9.93 4.93
CA PRO A 93 -0.06 -8.57 5.45
C PRO A 93 -0.88 -8.40 6.73
N TRP A 94 -0.32 -7.64 7.68
CA TRP A 94 -1.01 -7.24 8.90
C TRP A 94 -1.51 -5.81 8.76
N ILE A 95 -2.82 -5.63 8.95
CA ILE A 95 -3.51 -4.36 8.72
C ILE A 95 -4.21 -3.93 9.99
N ASP A 96 -3.67 -2.90 10.65
CA ASP A 96 -4.35 -2.26 11.77
C ASP A 96 -5.35 -1.23 11.27
N THR A 97 -6.53 -1.26 11.85
CA THR A 97 -7.67 -0.41 11.47
C THR A 97 -7.63 0.93 12.24
N PRO A 98 -8.26 2.00 11.73
CA PRO A 98 -9.00 2.05 10.47
C PRO A 98 -8.08 2.25 9.25
N ILE A 99 -8.48 1.70 8.11
CA ILE A 99 -7.85 1.93 6.79
C ILE A 99 -8.85 2.53 5.80
N LYS A 100 -8.37 3.35 4.87
CA LYS A 100 -9.18 3.99 3.83
C LYS A 100 -8.51 3.83 2.47
N MET A 101 -9.29 3.43 1.46
CA MET A 101 -8.83 3.29 0.08
C MET A 101 -9.91 3.76 -0.91
N ASP A 102 -9.50 4.21 -2.10
CA ASP A 102 -10.44 4.54 -3.17
C ASP A 102 -10.97 3.26 -3.84
N TYR A 103 -10.09 2.42 -4.36
CA TYR A 103 -10.44 1.24 -5.14
C TYR A 103 -10.01 -0.07 -4.47
N GLY A 104 -8.94 -0.08 -3.69
CA GLY A 104 -8.41 -1.27 -3.00
C GLY A 104 -7.70 -2.25 -3.93
N TYR A 105 -8.29 -2.56 -5.09
CA TYR A 105 -7.72 -3.52 -6.06
C TYR A 105 -6.43 -3.03 -6.73
N ASN A 106 -6.10 -1.73 -6.62
CA ASN A 106 -4.84 -1.15 -7.11
C ASN A 106 -3.76 -1.11 -6.01
N VAL A 107 -4.00 -1.64 -4.81
CA VAL A 107 -2.97 -1.79 -3.79
C VAL A 107 -2.47 -3.23 -3.78
N LYS A 108 -1.15 -3.40 -3.84
CA LYS A 108 -0.46 -4.70 -3.76
C LYS A 108 0.58 -4.65 -2.65
N LEU A 109 0.41 -5.52 -1.66
CA LEU A 109 1.34 -5.68 -0.56
C LEU A 109 2.04 -7.03 -0.70
N GLY A 110 3.35 -7.03 -0.50
CA GLY A 110 4.18 -8.22 -0.41
C GLY A 110 3.96 -9.02 0.87
N GLU A 111 4.84 -9.98 1.10
CA GLU A 111 4.82 -10.85 2.28
C GLU A 111 5.29 -10.08 3.52
N ASN A 112 4.67 -10.39 4.66
CA ASN A 112 5.04 -9.85 5.97
C ASN A 112 5.09 -8.30 6.01
N VAL A 113 4.20 -7.65 5.27
CA VAL A 113 4.01 -6.19 5.32
C VAL A 113 3.12 -5.84 6.52
N TYR A 114 3.53 -4.83 7.29
CA TYR A 114 2.72 -4.27 8.38
C TYR A 114 2.23 -2.87 8.00
N VAL A 115 0.91 -2.67 8.09
CA VAL A 115 0.26 -1.37 7.90
C VAL A 115 -0.42 -0.97 9.20
N ASN A 116 0.11 0.06 9.85
CA ASN A 116 -0.48 0.58 11.08
C ASN A 116 -1.74 1.42 10.78
N SER A 117 -2.49 1.67 11.85
CA SER A 117 -3.77 2.38 11.89
C SER A 117 -3.78 3.74 11.17
N ASN A 118 -4.97 4.13 10.73
CA ASN A 118 -5.28 5.40 10.08
C ASN A 118 -4.55 5.62 8.75
N SER A 119 -4.16 4.55 8.07
CA SER A 119 -3.53 4.66 6.76
C SER A 119 -4.54 5.02 5.66
N THR A 120 -4.14 5.91 4.75
CA THR A 120 -4.96 6.41 3.63
C THR A 120 -4.30 6.12 2.29
N TRP A 121 -5.02 5.49 1.36
CA TRP A 121 -4.51 5.09 0.06
C TRP A 121 -5.42 5.63 -1.05
N ILE A 122 -4.98 6.66 -1.75
CA ILE A 122 -5.64 7.13 -2.97
C ILE A 122 -4.99 6.35 -4.12
N ASP A 123 -5.55 5.17 -4.41
CA ASP A 123 -5.03 4.18 -5.36
C ASP A 123 -5.62 4.34 -6.76
N THR A 124 -5.65 5.58 -7.28
CA THR A 124 -6.02 5.90 -8.67
C THR A 124 -5.21 5.05 -9.67
N CYS A 125 -3.89 5.03 -9.48
CA CYS A 125 -2.96 4.11 -10.12
C CYS A 125 -2.39 3.11 -9.10
N LEU A 126 -1.73 2.07 -9.62
CA LEU A 126 -1.11 0.99 -8.84
C LEU A 126 -0.20 1.53 -7.72
N ILE A 127 -0.37 1.01 -6.51
CA ILE A 127 0.53 1.21 -5.38
C ILE A 127 1.07 -0.16 -4.97
N THR A 128 2.40 -0.34 -5.06
CA THR A 128 3.09 -1.58 -4.69
C THR A 128 3.96 -1.35 -3.46
N VAL A 129 3.92 -2.30 -2.53
CA VAL A 129 4.76 -2.34 -1.32
C VAL A 129 5.45 -3.69 -1.26
N GLY A 130 6.78 -3.70 -1.25
CA GLY A 130 7.59 -4.90 -1.18
C GLY A 130 7.60 -5.54 0.20
N ASP A 131 8.10 -6.77 0.25
CA ASP A 131 8.08 -7.64 1.44
C ASP A 131 8.73 -7.00 2.67
N ARG A 132 8.29 -7.42 3.86
CA ARG A 132 8.85 -7.03 5.17
C ARG A 132 8.88 -5.52 5.41
N THR A 133 8.06 -4.76 4.68
CA THR A 133 7.96 -3.31 4.83
C THR A 133 7.01 -2.95 5.97
N LEU A 134 7.43 -2.01 6.80
CA LEU A 134 6.67 -1.54 7.95
C LEU A 134 6.18 -0.10 7.71
N ILE A 135 4.87 0.11 7.81
CA ILE A 135 4.23 1.41 7.60
C ILE A 135 3.62 1.88 8.92
N GLY A 136 4.13 3.00 9.43
CA GLY A 136 3.67 3.64 10.66
C GLY A 136 2.27 4.24 10.56
N PRO A 137 1.70 4.71 11.68
CA PRO A 137 0.33 5.18 11.72
C PRO A 137 0.15 6.48 10.93
N ASN A 138 -1.06 6.73 10.44
CA ASN A 138 -1.42 7.95 9.70
C ASN A 138 -0.60 8.19 8.40
N CYS A 139 -0.01 7.14 7.83
CA CYS A 139 0.67 7.27 6.54
C CYS A 139 -0.33 7.39 5.40
N SER A 140 0.00 8.24 4.42
CA SER A 140 -0.86 8.53 3.27
C SER A 140 -0.12 8.35 1.95
N PHE A 141 -0.71 7.58 1.03
CA PHE A 141 -0.15 7.27 -0.29
C PHE A 141 -1.07 7.81 -1.37
N TYR A 142 -0.58 8.76 -2.15
CA TYR A 142 -1.39 9.47 -3.14
C TYR A 142 -0.90 9.17 -4.55
N SER A 143 -1.51 8.20 -5.24
CA SER A 143 -1.19 7.96 -6.64
C SER A 143 -1.98 8.87 -7.59
N GLY A 144 -3.10 9.45 -7.15
CA GLY A 144 -3.93 10.40 -7.90
C GLY A 144 -3.48 11.86 -7.80
N THR A 145 -3.79 12.65 -8.83
CA THR A 145 -3.59 14.11 -8.88
C THR A 145 -4.62 14.78 -9.79
N HIS A 146 -4.63 16.12 -9.79
CA HIS A 146 -5.55 16.91 -10.61
C HIS A 146 -4.79 17.90 -11.50
N PRO A 147 -5.39 18.31 -12.64
CA PRO A 147 -4.91 19.44 -13.40
C PRO A 147 -4.72 20.70 -12.53
N LEU A 148 -3.60 21.40 -12.72
CA LEU A 148 -3.32 22.65 -11.99
C LEU A 148 -4.22 23.79 -12.47
N GLU A 149 -4.57 23.82 -13.75
CA GLU A 149 -5.47 24.83 -14.31
C GLU A 149 -6.89 24.63 -13.74
N PRO A 150 -7.47 25.61 -13.01
CA PRO A 150 -8.76 25.44 -12.37
C PRO A 150 -9.92 25.21 -13.35
N ARG A 151 -9.87 25.80 -14.54
CA ARG A 151 -10.90 25.62 -15.57
C ARG A 151 -10.89 24.21 -16.12
N LEU A 152 -9.72 23.64 -16.39
CA LEU A 152 -9.60 22.23 -16.76
C LEU A 152 -10.01 21.31 -15.61
N ARG A 153 -9.57 21.60 -14.38
CA ARG A 153 -9.91 20.78 -13.19
C ARG A 153 -11.42 20.69 -12.94
N ASN A 154 -12.19 21.76 -13.20
CA ASN A 154 -13.66 21.77 -13.23
C ASN A 154 -14.39 20.97 -12.11
N GLY A 155 -13.83 20.94 -10.89
CA GLY A 155 -14.36 20.16 -9.78
C GLY A 155 -14.61 18.69 -10.14
N THR A 156 -15.78 18.15 -9.81
CA THR A 156 -16.15 16.75 -10.10
C THR A 156 -16.52 16.49 -11.57
N ARG A 157 -16.53 17.53 -12.41
CA ARG A 157 -16.82 17.42 -13.85
C ARG A 157 -15.55 17.44 -14.70
N GLY A 158 -14.40 17.75 -14.13
CA GLY A 158 -13.12 17.70 -14.83
C GLY A 158 -12.42 16.36 -14.69
N PRO A 159 -11.33 16.17 -15.44
CA PRO A 159 -10.53 14.97 -15.36
C PRO A 159 -9.57 15.00 -14.17
N GLU A 160 -9.10 13.82 -13.80
CA GLU A 160 -8.00 13.55 -12.87
C GLU A 160 -6.94 12.74 -13.61
N SER A 161 -5.76 12.59 -13.02
CA SER A 161 -4.72 11.69 -13.52
C SER A 161 -4.00 11.04 -12.35
N GLY A 162 -2.99 10.21 -12.61
CA GLY A 162 -2.22 9.61 -11.55
C GLY A 162 -0.87 9.09 -12.02
N LYS A 163 -0.07 8.61 -11.08
CA LYS A 163 1.18 7.90 -11.33
C LYS A 163 1.39 6.83 -10.26
N PRO A 164 1.89 5.64 -10.63
CA PRO A 164 2.07 4.56 -9.67
C PRO A 164 3.06 4.93 -8.57
N ILE A 165 2.88 4.34 -7.39
CA ILE A 165 3.84 4.44 -6.27
C ILE A 165 4.45 3.06 -6.07
N THR A 166 5.77 3.00 -5.93
CA THR A 166 6.51 1.76 -5.67
C THR A 166 7.33 1.92 -4.41
N ILE A 167 7.12 1.04 -3.42
CA ILE A 167 7.91 0.97 -2.20
C ILE A 167 8.63 -0.38 -2.19
N GLY A 168 9.96 -0.34 -2.12
CA GLY A 168 10.78 -1.54 -2.08
C GLY A 168 10.60 -2.36 -0.80
N GLU A 169 11.16 -3.56 -0.78
CA GLU A 169 11.19 -4.42 0.41
C GLU A 169 12.05 -3.83 1.54
N ASP A 170 11.87 -4.34 2.76
CA ASP A 170 12.62 -3.99 3.96
C ASP A 170 12.59 -2.48 4.31
N CYS A 171 11.57 -1.75 3.85
CA CYS A 171 11.44 -0.33 4.15
C CYS A 171 10.77 -0.10 5.52
N TRP A 172 11.04 1.05 6.11
CA TRP A 172 10.28 1.54 7.27
C TRP A 172 9.83 2.98 7.05
N LEU A 173 8.51 3.19 7.02
CA LEU A 173 7.91 4.51 6.96
C LEU A 173 7.41 4.88 8.35
N GLY A 174 7.97 5.94 8.94
CA GLY A 174 7.51 6.48 10.22
C GLY A 174 6.08 7.03 10.15
N GLY A 175 5.48 7.33 11.30
CA GLY A 175 4.10 7.84 11.33
C GLY A 175 3.93 9.20 10.63
N ASN A 176 2.74 9.46 10.09
CA ASN A 176 2.40 10.69 9.36
C ASN A 176 3.23 10.95 8.10
N VAL A 177 3.77 9.91 7.46
CA VAL A 177 4.47 10.05 6.17
C VAL A 177 3.48 10.21 5.04
N ILE A 178 3.80 11.09 4.08
CA ILE A 178 3.03 11.31 2.86
C ILE A 178 3.90 10.96 1.66
N VAL A 179 3.43 10.08 0.78
CA VAL A 179 4.09 9.72 -0.48
C VAL A 179 3.26 10.25 -1.65
N LEU A 180 3.89 11.07 -2.50
CA LEU A 180 3.24 11.73 -3.64
C LEU A 180 3.17 10.83 -4.90
N PRO A 181 2.43 11.23 -5.95
CA PRO A 181 2.29 10.43 -7.15
C PRO A 181 3.61 10.17 -7.87
N GLY A 182 3.83 8.93 -8.33
CA GLY A 182 4.96 8.60 -9.19
C GLY A 182 6.27 8.30 -8.47
N ILE A 183 6.22 8.19 -7.14
CA ILE A 183 7.41 8.03 -6.31
C ILE A 183 7.82 6.56 -6.22
N THR A 184 9.11 6.31 -6.46
CA THR A 184 9.78 5.06 -6.15
C THR A 184 10.67 5.22 -4.91
N ILE A 185 10.40 4.42 -3.88
CA ILE A 185 11.23 4.28 -2.68
C ILE A 185 12.01 2.99 -2.79
N GLY A 186 13.34 3.07 -2.85
CA GLY A 186 14.22 1.91 -2.97
C GLY A 186 14.18 1.00 -1.75
N LYS A 187 14.66 -0.24 -1.91
CA LYS A 187 14.80 -1.23 -0.84
C LYS A 187 15.52 -0.68 0.39
N GLY A 188 15.09 -1.08 1.59
CA GLY A 188 15.81 -0.80 2.83
C GLY A 188 15.81 0.67 3.23
N VAL A 189 14.89 1.48 2.71
CA VAL A 189 14.79 2.90 3.03
C VAL A 189 14.05 3.10 4.33
N THR A 190 14.59 3.97 5.17
CA THR A 190 13.88 4.51 6.33
C THR A 190 13.37 5.91 6.02
N VAL A 191 12.07 6.15 6.20
CA VAL A 191 11.45 7.47 6.05
C VAL A 191 11.05 7.97 7.43
N GLY A 192 11.66 9.07 7.88
CA GLY A 192 11.36 9.69 9.17
C GLY A 192 9.90 10.15 9.25
N ALA A 193 9.34 10.15 10.46
CA ALA A 193 7.96 10.58 10.71
C ALA A 193 7.69 12.01 10.21
N GLY A 194 6.46 12.26 9.74
CA GLY A 194 6.02 13.58 9.23
C GLY A 194 6.62 13.99 7.88
N SER A 195 7.33 13.08 7.20
CA SER A 195 7.99 13.41 5.92
C SER A 195 7.02 13.47 4.75
N VAL A 196 7.30 14.36 3.80
CA VAL A 196 6.60 14.42 2.51
C VAL A 196 7.56 14.02 1.41
N VAL A 197 7.39 12.80 0.88
CA VAL A 197 8.26 12.23 -0.16
C VAL A 197 7.81 12.75 -1.52
N THR A 198 8.57 13.70 -2.05
CA THR A 198 8.27 14.40 -3.32
C THR A 198 9.17 13.98 -4.49
N LYS A 199 10.15 13.11 -4.25
CA LYS A 199 11.12 12.61 -5.24
C LYS A 199 11.48 11.17 -4.92
N ASP A 200 11.90 10.42 -5.93
CA ASP A 200 12.40 9.05 -5.75
C ASP A 200 13.53 9.02 -4.73
N VAL A 201 13.57 7.91 -3.98
CA VAL A 201 14.53 7.69 -2.90
C VAL A 201 15.40 6.50 -3.27
N PRO A 202 16.74 6.65 -3.37
CA PRO A 202 17.62 5.53 -3.63
C PRO A 202 17.57 4.50 -2.49
N PRO A 203 17.95 3.23 -2.72
CA PRO A 203 17.92 2.20 -1.69
C PRO A 203 18.89 2.49 -0.53
N PHE A 204 18.61 1.91 0.63
CA PHE A 204 19.49 1.91 1.82
C PHE A 204 19.91 3.29 2.32
N VAL A 205 18.98 4.24 2.29
CA VAL A 205 19.17 5.56 2.89
C VAL A 205 18.06 5.85 3.89
N CYS A 206 18.35 6.74 4.82
CA CYS A 206 17.34 7.38 5.64
C CYS A 206 17.01 8.74 5.05
N VAL A 207 15.72 9.04 4.86
CA VAL A 207 15.20 10.35 4.44
C VAL A 207 14.30 10.93 5.52
N ALA A 208 14.28 12.26 5.65
CA ALA A 208 13.33 12.94 6.52
C ALA A 208 12.99 14.35 6.01
N GLY A 209 11.86 14.89 6.46
CA GLY A 209 11.48 16.29 6.30
C GLY A 209 10.37 16.54 5.27
N ASN A 210 9.95 17.80 5.16
CA ASN A 210 8.97 18.27 4.18
C ASN A 210 9.56 19.45 3.39
N PRO A 211 9.99 19.25 2.14
CA PRO A 211 10.05 17.96 1.42
C PRO A 211 11.18 17.05 1.92
N ALA A 212 11.02 15.73 1.82
CA ALA A 212 11.96 14.75 2.34
C ALA A 212 13.33 14.83 1.64
N ARG A 213 14.41 14.69 2.41
CA ARG A 213 15.80 14.70 1.94
C ARG A 213 16.59 13.58 2.58
N VAL A 214 17.58 13.05 1.87
CA VAL A 214 18.53 12.08 2.42
C VAL A 214 19.27 12.72 3.58
N ILE A 215 19.24 12.06 4.74
CA ILE A 215 19.95 12.50 5.94
C ILE A 215 21.19 11.65 6.22
N LYS A 216 21.17 10.35 5.88
CA LYS A 216 22.31 9.44 6.00
C LYS A 216 22.10 8.16 5.19
N ALA A 217 23.18 7.44 4.92
CA ALA A 217 23.10 6.04 4.49
C ALA A 217 22.68 5.14 5.66
N VAL A 218 22.09 3.99 5.35
CA VAL A 218 21.82 2.91 6.31
C VAL A 218 22.93 1.89 6.19
N GLU A 219 23.57 1.57 7.31
CA GLU A 219 24.61 0.53 7.35
C GLU A 219 23.99 -0.85 7.09
N GLN A 220 24.69 -1.64 6.30
CA GLN A 220 24.31 -3.02 5.99
C GLN A 220 25.20 -3.95 6.81
N SER A 221 24.66 -4.55 7.86
CA SER A 221 25.37 -5.61 8.58
C SER A 221 25.48 -6.85 7.69
N GLN A 222 26.66 -7.47 7.64
CA GLN A 222 26.81 -8.79 7.03
C GLN A 222 25.90 -9.79 7.78
N PRO A 223 25.22 -10.73 7.08
CA PRO A 223 24.52 -11.81 7.75
C PRO A 223 25.50 -12.51 8.69
N THR A 224 25.19 -12.55 9.98
CA THR A 224 26.00 -13.32 10.91
C THR A 224 25.85 -14.77 10.50
N THR A 225 26.92 -15.37 9.94
CA THR A 225 27.06 -16.82 9.97
C THR A 225 26.88 -17.26 11.42
N PRO A 226 25.99 -18.22 11.73
CA PRO A 226 25.89 -18.77 13.06
C PRO A 226 27.29 -19.13 13.53
N ARG A 227 27.71 -18.63 14.69
CA ARG A 227 29.03 -19.01 15.22
C ARG A 227 29.01 -20.52 15.45
N ALA A 228 30.03 -21.22 14.96
CA ALA A 228 30.21 -22.66 15.16
C ALA A 228 30.24 -23.08 16.65
N SER A 229 30.31 -22.13 17.59
CA SER A 229 30.18 -22.38 19.04
C SER A 229 28.79 -22.84 19.46
N ASP A 230 27.73 -22.54 18.69
CA ASP A 230 26.36 -22.87 19.08
C ASP A 230 25.98 -24.32 18.73
N GLU A 231 26.75 -24.98 17.85
CA GLU A 231 26.58 -26.42 17.54
C GLU A 231 27.23 -27.34 18.58
N VAL A 232 28.27 -26.88 19.29
CA VAL A 232 29.00 -27.72 20.25
C VAL A 232 28.22 -27.89 21.55
N SER A 233 27.46 -26.88 21.99
CA SER A 233 26.63 -26.98 23.19
C SER A 233 25.47 -27.98 23.07
N ASN A 234 24.97 -28.24 21.85
CA ASN A 234 23.91 -29.23 21.62
C ASN A 234 24.40 -30.68 21.52
N ARG A 235 25.72 -30.93 21.43
CA ARG A 235 26.27 -32.29 21.43
C ARG A 235 26.69 -32.81 22.81
N ILE A 236 26.87 -31.94 23.80
CA ILE A 236 27.30 -32.35 25.15
C ILE A 236 26.09 -32.77 26.00
N VAL A 237 24.87 -32.29 25.71
CA VAL A 237 23.67 -32.61 26.50
C VAL A 237 23.08 -34.00 26.16
N SER A 238 23.49 -34.64 25.05
CA SER A 238 22.95 -35.94 24.63
C SER A 238 23.78 -37.17 25.04
N SER A 239 24.85 -37.02 25.83
CA SER A 239 25.70 -38.18 26.26
C SER A 239 25.70 -38.41 27.78
N SER A 240 24.65 -37.99 28.49
CA SER A 240 24.52 -38.21 29.93
C SER A 240 23.12 -38.71 30.29
N THR A 241 22.76 -39.90 29.81
CA THR A 241 21.77 -40.76 30.49
C THR A 241 22.17 -42.22 30.23
N LEU A 242 22.18 -42.98 31.32
CA LEU A 242 22.57 -44.37 31.49
C LEU A 242 21.95 -45.35 30.49
#